data_AF-A0A076LIL3-F1
#
_entry.id   AF-A0A076LIL3-F1
#
_cell.length_a   1.000
_cell.length_b   1.000
_cell.length_c   1.000
_cell.angle_alpha   90.00
_cell.angle_beta   90.00
_cell.angle_gamma   90.00
#
_symmetry.space_group_name_H-M   'P 1'
#
loop_
_entity.id
_entity.type
_entity.pdbx_description
1 polymer ?
#
loop_
_entity_poly.entity_id
_entity_poly.type
_entity_poly.pdbx_seq_one_letter_code
_entity_poly.pdbx_strand_id
1 'polypeptide(L)'
;MAKVLIAPLGVGVIDKNSPKREYRQANYKFEGDKEPISSPFIISVLTKKLKVDKVIVVGTSKSMWEELYEYYAKEVDEFDEDYKIKIKEKIDKSNCKNHELSEEELKKVEEVIDKYLKKINPNATGGSKCKIIKYGINKDEIWENFDIFMGIIEEINNGDEIYLDITHSFRSIPLFMYIMLEFIKYFKNVKLKGIYYGMVDTVIGELGYAPVVDLSPIFEISEWIKGMYEFTTYGNGYLISKLLEKENKEISEKLQKISKYIDANYLKELREEIEELKSLLNGCPDNGRFLKYFISELHKFVNKFSDSKSDFEFLISMAKWNFDNKKYSSGYLCLTDSIFWRLCEFYNLPPIYKNREVMKGMIYCLKDSSYKNIKDIHQKLRDIRNKIAHADVSKKGSEFNPKEDLKMVTNLLRNIELPNFDEIIEELKSEIKNNPENSEKLIKLLKDILNIQIINKIIKAYNFENNEIYWNFISKYLLNRNNKCNSEKLKEIIDIFHKRINNIEELEESFNLLKNVKDEELLDGLALQNAVSHYAKFKLSKLYGIENRENADIFRWILLNRKLCSKNLILQEINKNYFKIYSNRFNQVSDDVLSASKNIIEELNKDLLKIVEEIPLNIIKIEYKRYYSNNW
;
A
#
# COMPACT_ATOMS: atom_id res chain seq x y z
N MET A 1 6.10 -30.63 11.60
CA MET A 1 6.55 -29.35 12.18
C MET A 1 7.27 -29.70 13.46
N ALA A 2 8.58 -29.58 13.48
CA ALA A 2 9.40 -29.87 14.64
C ALA A 2 9.79 -28.57 15.35
N LYS A 3 9.93 -28.63 16.67
CA LYS A 3 10.57 -27.61 17.50
C LYS A 3 12.05 -27.91 17.58
N VAL A 4 12.86 -27.01 17.04
CA VAL A 4 14.32 -27.15 16.94
C VAL A 4 14.98 -26.11 17.84
N LEU A 5 15.75 -26.57 18.81
CA LEU A 5 16.63 -25.71 19.60
C LEU A 5 18.04 -25.73 19.00
N ILE A 6 18.59 -24.58 18.68
CA ILE A 6 20.00 -24.45 18.30
C ILE A 6 20.72 -23.83 19.48
N ALA A 7 21.71 -24.54 20.01
CA ALA A 7 22.36 -24.14 21.25
C ALA A 7 23.89 -24.26 21.20
N PRO A 8 24.62 -23.20 21.57
CA PRO A 8 26.07 -23.24 21.61
C PRO A 8 26.58 -23.93 22.88
N LEU A 9 27.68 -24.67 22.75
CA LEU A 9 28.37 -25.33 23.85
C LEU A 9 29.76 -24.70 24.06
N GLY A 10 29.99 -24.14 25.26
CA GLY A 10 31.27 -23.56 25.66
C GLY A 10 32.23 -24.56 26.32
N VAL A 11 33.27 -24.02 26.97
CA VAL A 11 34.35 -24.78 27.62
C VAL A 11 34.29 -24.80 29.16
N GLY A 12 33.33 -24.08 29.77
CA GLY A 12 33.24 -23.91 31.23
C GLY A 12 34.27 -22.91 31.80
N VAL A 13 34.19 -22.64 33.12
CA VAL A 13 35.22 -21.84 33.82
C VAL A 13 36.39 -22.75 34.16
N ILE A 14 37.58 -22.43 33.64
CA ILE A 14 38.81 -23.14 34.00
C ILE A 14 39.37 -22.48 35.27
N ASP A 15 39.14 -23.09 36.43
CA ASP A 15 39.85 -22.69 37.64
C ASP A 15 41.31 -23.17 37.55
N LYS A 16 42.28 -22.26 37.69
CA LYS A 16 43.71 -22.60 37.67
C LYS A 16 44.10 -23.57 38.79
N ASN A 17 43.28 -23.68 39.84
CA ASN A 17 43.53 -24.52 41.01
C ASN A 17 42.71 -25.82 41.05
N SER A 18 41.82 -26.08 40.08
CA SER A 18 41.07 -27.33 39.95
C SER A 18 40.99 -27.77 38.49
N PRO A 19 41.60 -28.91 38.10
CA PRO A 19 41.63 -29.38 36.71
C PRO A 19 40.28 -29.96 36.23
N LYS A 20 39.21 -29.85 37.03
CA LYS A 20 37.88 -30.36 36.67
C LYS A 20 37.16 -29.38 35.75
N ARG A 21 36.90 -29.82 34.52
CA ARG A 21 36.07 -29.12 33.54
C ARG A 21 34.61 -29.39 33.85
N GLU A 22 33.99 -28.58 34.70
CA GLU A 22 32.57 -28.71 35.08
C GLU A 22 31.88 -27.32 34.98
N TYR A 23 30.65 -27.28 34.46
CA TYR A 23 29.85 -26.05 34.53
C TYR A 23 29.36 -25.85 35.97
N ARG A 24 29.35 -24.59 36.43
CA ARG A 24 28.73 -24.27 37.72
C ARG A 24 27.22 -24.52 37.63
N GLN A 25 26.68 -25.19 38.63
CA GLN A 25 25.24 -25.35 38.74
C GLN A 25 24.57 -23.98 38.96
N ALA A 26 23.53 -23.70 38.19
CA ALA A 26 22.78 -22.44 38.26
C ALA A 26 21.28 -22.70 38.40
N ASN A 27 20.60 -21.80 39.12
CA ASN A 27 19.16 -21.82 39.28
C ASN A 27 18.54 -20.87 38.26
N TYR A 28 17.99 -21.40 37.17
CA TYR A 28 17.46 -20.62 36.06
C TYR A 28 15.98 -20.32 36.25
N LYS A 29 15.54 -19.10 35.96
CA LYS A 29 14.12 -18.72 36.11
C LYS A 29 13.62 -17.91 34.92
N PHE A 30 12.54 -18.37 34.28
CA PHE A 30 11.85 -17.60 33.25
C PHE A 30 10.95 -16.54 33.90
N GLU A 31 10.65 -15.49 33.14
CA GLU A 31 9.64 -14.50 33.54
C GLU A 31 8.28 -15.17 33.81
N GLY A 32 7.65 -14.82 34.93
CA GLY A 32 6.35 -15.37 35.34
C GLY A 32 6.38 -16.76 36.00
N ASP A 33 7.50 -17.48 35.96
CA ASP A 33 7.63 -18.75 36.68
C ASP A 33 7.75 -18.52 38.19
N LYS A 34 7.19 -19.43 39.00
CA LYS A 34 7.29 -19.36 40.47
C LYS A 34 8.64 -19.85 40.96
N GLU A 35 9.03 -21.04 40.53
CA GLU A 35 10.24 -21.75 40.99
C GLU A 35 11.33 -21.79 39.91
N PRO A 36 12.61 -21.64 40.29
CA PRO A 36 13.72 -21.81 39.37
C PRO A 36 13.99 -23.29 39.05
N ILE A 37 14.58 -23.54 37.89
CA ILE A 37 15.05 -24.85 37.45
C ILE A 37 16.56 -24.91 37.65
N SER A 38 17.03 -25.80 38.53
CA SER A 38 18.46 -26.01 38.77
C SER A 38 19.05 -26.90 37.69
N SER A 39 20.13 -26.45 37.05
CA SER A 39 20.90 -27.26 36.10
C SER A 39 22.31 -26.69 35.86
N PRO A 40 23.31 -27.51 35.53
CA PRO A 40 24.57 -27.03 34.96
C PRO A 40 24.44 -26.54 33.51
N PHE A 41 23.43 -26.98 32.76
CA PHE A 41 23.25 -26.65 31.34
C PHE A 41 21.94 -25.92 31.08
N ILE A 42 22.00 -24.69 30.59
CA ILE A 42 20.81 -23.97 30.10
C ILE A 42 20.09 -24.72 28.97
N ILE A 43 20.82 -25.47 28.14
CA ILE A 43 20.25 -26.33 27.08
C ILE A 43 19.20 -27.26 27.67
N SER A 44 19.51 -27.91 28.81
CA SER A 44 18.57 -28.81 29.48
C SER A 44 17.35 -28.09 30.07
N VAL A 45 17.51 -26.83 30.50
CA VAL A 45 16.42 -26.01 31.01
C VAL A 45 15.47 -25.62 29.87
N LEU A 46 16.03 -25.22 28.73
CA LEU A 46 15.28 -24.87 27.53
C LEU A 46 14.58 -26.09 26.93
N THR A 47 15.24 -27.25 26.84
CA THR A 47 14.59 -28.47 26.32
C THR A 47 13.41 -28.89 27.19
N LYS A 48 13.55 -28.84 28.52
CA LYS A 48 12.45 -29.10 29.48
C LYS A 48 11.30 -28.11 29.32
N LYS A 49 11.58 -26.80 29.27
CA LYS A 49 10.56 -25.75 29.22
C LYS A 49 9.80 -25.75 27.89
N LEU A 50 10.52 -25.85 26.77
CA LEU A 50 9.97 -25.69 25.42
C LEU A 50 9.43 -27.00 24.86
N LYS A 51 9.83 -28.14 25.45
CA LYS A 51 9.54 -29.50 24.98
C LYS A 51 9.89 -29.65 23.51
N VAL A 52 11.16 -29.41 23.19
CA VAL A 52 11.65 -29.43 21.81
C VAL A 52 11.73 -30.87 21.27
N ASP A 53 11.67 -30.99 19.95
CA ASP A 53 11.69 -32.29 19.26
C ASP A 53 13.11 -32.73 18.90
N LYS A 54 14.02 -31.77 18.70
CA LYS A 54 15.47 -32.00 18.49
C LYS A 54 16.32 -30.80 18.90
N VAL A 55 17.61 -31.05 19.15
CA VAL A 55 18.60 -30.03 19.49
C VAL A 55 19.77 -30.08 18.51
N ILE A 56 20.20 -28.93 18.01
CA ILE A 56 21.43 -28.76 17.24
C ILE A 56 22.44 -28.07 18.15
N VAL A 57 23.41 -28.83 18.65
CA VAL A 57 24.45 -28.34 19.55
C VAL A 57 25.65 -27.90 18.73
N VAL A 58 26.10 -26.65 18.90
CA VAL A 58 27.22 -26.09 18.15
C VAL A 58 28.37 -25.80 19.11
N GLY A 59 29.55 -26.37 18.88
CA GLY A 59 30.70 -26.16 19.76
C GLY A 59 32.02 -26.38 19.04
N THR A 60 33.12 -26.00 19.67
CA THR A 60 34.47 -26.30 19.14
C THR A 60 34.88 -27.73 19.50
N SER A 61 35.97 -28.25 18.91
CA SER A 61 36.57 -29.53 19.36
C SER A 61 37.02 -29.51 20.84
N LYS A 62 37.12 -28.32 21.47
CA LYS A 62 37.43 -28.16 22.89
C LYS A 62 36.19 -28.03 23.78
N SER A 63 34.99 -27.86 23.22
CA SER A 63 33.77 -27.68 24.01
C SER A 63 33.49 -28.88 24.91
N MET A 64 32.66 -28.70 25.94
CA MET A 64 32.43 -29.70 27.00
C MET A 64 31.50 -30.84 26.57
N TRP A 65 31.83 -31.51 25.46
CA TRP A 65 31.03 -32.61 24.93
C TRP A 65 30.97 -33.81 25.87
N GLU A 66 32.04 -34.05 26.62
CA GLU A 66 32.17 -35.13 27.61
C GLU A 66 31.20 -34.97 28.78
N GLU A 67 31.02 -33.74 29.25
CA GLU A 67 30.10 -33.43 30.36
C GLU A 67 28.65 -33.33 29.88
N LEU A 68 28.45 -32.83 28.64
CA LEU A 68 27.13 -32.83 28.01
C LEU A 68 26.62 -34.27 27.83
N TYR A 69 27.48 -35.16 27.33
CA TYR A 69 27.20 -36.59 27.23
C TYR A 69 26.85 -37.19 28.59
N GLU A 70 27.71 -37.00 29.59
CA GLU A 70 27.48 -37.58 30.92
C GLU A 70 26.12 -37.15 31.50
N TYR A 71 25.78 -35.86 31.39
CA TYR A 71 24.51 -35.34 31.89
C TYR A 71 23.31 -36.05 31.23
N TYR A 72 23.24 -36.09 29.90
CA TYR A 72 22.09 -36.70 29.22
C TYR A 72 22.09 -38.22 29.32
N ALA A 73 23.25 -38.87 29.29
CA ALA A 73 23.37 -40.32 29.40
C ALA A 73 22.90 -40.82 30.77
N LYS A 74 23.21 -40.09 31.85
CA LYS A 74 22.69 -40.39 33.19
C LYS A 74 21.18 -40.18 33.29
N GLU A 75 20.64 -39.16 32.63
CA GLU A 75 19.18 -38.93 32.61
C GLU A 75 18.39 -40.02 31.89
N VAL A 76 19.04 -40.87 31.08
CA VAL A 76 18.42 -42.00 30.37
C VAL A 76 18.99 -43.36 30.79
N ASP A 77 19.76 -43.41 31.89
CA ASP A 77 20.36 -44.64 32.43
C ASP A 77 21.27 -45.41 31.44
N GLU A 78 21.94 -44.70 30.53
CA GLU A 78 22.87 -45.25 29.51
C GLU A 78 24.28 -44.64 29.59
N PHE A 79 24.71 -44.30 30.80
CA PHE A 79 26.05 -43.77 31.02
C PHE A 79 27.14 -44.82 30.75
N ASP A 80 28.07 -44.49 29.86
CA ASP A 80 29.24 -45.28 29.53
C ASP A 80 30.50 -44.49 29.86
N GLU A 81 31.22 -44.95 30.89
CA GLU A 81 32.43 -44.30 31.40
C GLU A 81 33.59 -44.38 30.39
N ASP A 82 33.73 -45.49 29.66
CA ASP A 82 34.80 -45.67 28.67
C ASP A 82 34.62 -44.69 27.50
N TYR A 83 33.37 -44.49 27.05
CA TYR A 83 33.07 -43.49 26.02
C TYR A 83 33.37 -42.06 26.51
N LYS A 84 33.01 -41.73 27.76
CA LYS A 84 33.34 -40.42 28.35
C LYS A 84 34.85 -40.19 28.34
N ILE A 85 35.64 -41.16 28.81
CA ILE A 85 37.11 -41.07 28.86
C ILE A 85 37.68 -40.89 27.45
N LYS A 86 37.23 -41.69 26.48
CA LYS A 86 37.68 -41.62 25.08
C LYS A 86 37.47 -40.23 24.47
N ILE A 87 36.29 -39.63 24.66
CA ILE A 87 36.01 -38.28 24.17
C ILE A 87 36.88 -37.25 24.90
N LYS A 88 36.98 -37.36 26.23
CA LYS A 88 37.78 -36.45 27.04
C LYS A 88 39.25 -36.41 26.59
N GLU A 89 39.86 -37.55 26.30
CA GLU A 89 41.25 -37.61 25.81
C GLU A 89 41.45 -36.82 24.50
N LYS A 90 40.49 -36.91 23.56
CA LYS A 90 40.53 -36.18 22.30
C LYS A 90 40.31 -34.68 22.49
N ILE A 91 39.40 -34.33 23.39
CA ILE A 91 39.15 -32.94 23.77
C ILE A 91 40.39 -32.33 24.42
N ASP A 92 41.07 -33.06 25.31
CA ASP A 92 42.28 -32.59 26.00
C ASP A 92 43.42 -32.32 25.01
N LYS A 93 43.56 -33.17 23.97
CA LYS A 93 44.52 -32.98 22.86
C LYS A 93 44.12 -31.88 21.86
N SER A 94 42.85 -31.50 21.82
CA SER A 94 42.35 -30.45 20.92
C SER A 94 42.72 -29.04 21.41
N ASN A 95 42.92 -28.11 20.48
CA ASN A 95 43.17 -26.68 20.70
C ASN A 95 42.83 -25.89 19.41
N CYS A 96 43.17 -24.60 19.34
CA CYS A 96 42.87 -23.79 18.15
C CYS A 96 43.62 -24.20 16.87
N LYS A 97 44.70 -24.98 16.97
CA LYS A 97 45.47 -25.49 15.83
C LYS A 97 45.24 -26.99 15.57
N ASN A 98 44.97 -27.77 16.62
CA ASN A 98 44.77 -29.21 16.52
C ASN A 98 43.33 -29.61 16.86
N HIS A 99 42.64 -30.32 15.96
CA HIS A 99 41.23 -30.68 16.09
C HIS A 99 41.10 -32.21 16.02
N GLU A 100 41.12 -32.89 17.17
CA GLU A 100 41.16 -34.37 17.25
C GLU A 100 39.77 -35.02 17.36
N LEU A 101 38.75 -34.23 17.66
CA LEU A 101 37.37 -34.66 17.81
C LEU A 101 36.59 -34.34 16.53
N SER A 102 35.89 -35.35 16.01
CA SER A 102 35.04 -35.26 14.80
C SER A 102 33.55 -35.46 15.13
N GLU A 103 32.66 -35.04 14.21
CA GLU A 103 31.20 -35.17 14.40
C GLU A 103 30.74 -36.64 14.51
N GLU A 104 31.39 -37.57 13.82
CA GLU A 104 31.06 -39.01 13.91
C GLU A 104 31.27 -39.58 15.32
N GLU A 105 32.21 -39.02 16.06
CA GLU A 105 32.48 -39.46 17.43
C GLU A 105 31.46 -38.93 18.43
N LEU A 106 30.69 -37.91 18.04
CA LEU A 106 29.63 -37.30 18.84
C LEU A 106 28.25 -37.96 18.61
N LYS A 107 28.15 -38.99 17.77
CA LYS A 107 26.89 -39.70 17.48
C LYS A 107 26.18 -40.20 18.74
N LYS A 108 26.92 -40.78 19.69
CA LYS A 108 26.34 -41.26 20.95
C LYS A 108 25.81 -40.10 21.82
N VAL A 109 26.38 -38.90 21.68
CA VAL A 109 25.85 -37.68 22.31
C VAL A 109 24.50 -37.29 21.69
N GLU A 110 24.40 -37.32 20.36
CA GLU A 110 23.13 -37.09 19.64
C GLU A 110 22.04 -38.07 20.08
N GLU A 111 22.39 -39.36 20.22
CA GLU A 111 21.47 -40.42 20.63
C GLU A 111 20.94 -40.25 22.06
N VAL A 112 21.80 -39.97 23.05
CA VAL A 112 21.33 -39.78 24.44
C VAL A 112 20.49 -38.52 24.59
N ILE A 113 20.79 -37.46 23.83
CA ILE A 113 19.94 -36.26 23.76
C ILE A 113 18.56 -36.65 23.20
N ASP A 114 18.50 -37.35 22.07
CA ASP A 114 17.21 -37.73 21.46
C ASP A 114 16.38 -38.65 22.37
N LYS A 115 17.01 -39.59 23.07
CA LYS A 115 16.34 -40.44 24.08
C LYS A 115 15.80 -39.60 25.23
N TYR A 116 16.58 -38.63 25.70
CA TYR A 116 16.13 -37.70 26.73
C TYR A 116 14.95 -36.85 26.26
N LEU A 117 14.99 -36.32 25.04
CA LEU A 117 13.89 -35.55 24.45
C LEU A 117 12.62 -36.39 24.36
N LYS A 118 12.72 -37.66 23.94
CA LYS A 118 11.59 -38.61 23.94
C LYS A 118 11.04 -38.90 25.34
N LYS A 119 11.91 -38.96 26.36
CA LYS A 119 11.51 -39.12 27.78
C LYS A 119 10.64 -37.96 28.26
N ILE A 120 11.01 -36.71 27.92
CA ILE A 120 10.26 -35.51 28.36
C ILE A 120 9.11 -35.12 27.42
N ASN A 121 9.18 -35.53 26.15
CA ASN A 121 8.19 -35.32 25.11
C ASN A 121 8.08 -36.59 24.25
N PRO A 122 7.13 -37.50 24.53
CA PRO A 122 7.00 -38.78 23.80
C PRO A 122 6.82 -38.65 22.28
N ASN A 123 6.40 -37.47 21.79
CA ASN A 123 6.22 -37.18 20.38
C ASN A 123 7.46 -36.56 19.72
N ALA A 124 8.57 -36.40 20.45
CA ALA A 124 9.80 -35.83 19.93
C ALA A 124 10.31 -36.64 18.73
N THR A 125 10.48 -35.96 17.60
CA THR A 125 10.93 -36.59 16.35
C THR A 125 12.37 -37.09 16.45
N GLY A 126 13.20 -36.48 17.30
CA GLY A 126 14.64 -36.70 17.33
C GLY A 126 15.32 -36.13 16.09
N GLY A 127 16.54 -36.60 15.84
CA GLY A 127 17.43 -36.06 14.83
C GLY A 127 18.28 -34.91 15.35
N SER A 128 18.65 -34.95 16.65
CA SER A 128 19.61 -34.00 17.22
C SER A 128 20.97 -34.14 16.53
N LYS A 129 21.70 -33.03 16.46
CA LYS A 129 22.99 -32.96 15.75
C LYS A 129 24.04 -32.26 16.60
N CYS A 130 25.26 -32.77 16.57
CA CYS A 130 26.43 -32.08 17.12
C CYS A 130 27.26 -31.52 15.97
N LYS A 131 27.48 -30.21 15.97
CA LYS A 131 28.25 -29.51 14.94
C LYS A 131 29.53 -28.92 15.51
N ILE A 132 30.66 -29.28 14.89
CA ILE A 132 31.98 -28.84 15.33
C ILE A 132 32.42 -27.64 14.51
N ILE A 133 32.56 -26.50 15.18
CA ILE A 133 33.06 -25.24 14.59
C ILE A 133 34.53 -24.98 14.98
N LYS A 134 35.19 -24.14 14.19
CA LYS A 134 36.49 -23.54 14.49
C LYS A 134 36.37 -22.38 15.47
N TYR A 135 37.50 -21.92 15.98
CA TYR A 135 37.55 -20.82 16.94
C TYR A 135 37.23 -19.47 16.29
N GLY A 136 37.46 -19.32 14.98
CA GLY A 136 37.25 -18.08 14.24
C GLY A 136 38.38 -17.08 14.46
N ILE A 137 39.63 -17.56 14.63
CA ILE A 137 40.79 -16.68 14.92
C ILE A 137 41.33 -15.95 13.70
N ASN A 138 40.88 -16.33 12.51
CA ASN A 138 41.23 -15.70 11.23
C ASN A 138 40.03 -15.73 10.28
N LYS A 139 40.17 -15.09 9.11
CA LYS A 139 39.09 -14.99 8.12
C LYS A 139 38.69 -16.34 7.54
N ASP A 140 39.64 -17.26 7.35
CA ASP A 140 39.36 -18.56 6.73
C ASP A 140 38.51 -19.42 7.68
N GLU A 141 38.85 -19.46 8.97
CA GLU A 141 38.04 -20.13 9.99
C GLU A 141 36.64 -19.52 10.14
N ILE A 142 36.50 -18.20 9.94
CA ILE A 142 35.19 -17.54 9.92
C ILE A 142 34.33 -18.06 8.76
N TRP A 143 34.92 -18.24 7.56
CA TRP A 143 34.22 -18.80 6.41
C TRP A 143 33.91 -20.29 6.57
N GLU A 144 34.84 -21.07 7.13
CA GLU A 144 34.58 -22.49 7.48
C GLU A 144 33.40 -22.61 8.45
N ASN A 145 33.36 -21.75 9.48
CA ASN A 145 32.23 -21.69 10.42
C ASN A 145 30.92 -21.31 9.71
N PHE A 146 30.98 -20.36 8.79
CA PHE A 146 29.80 -19.98 7.98
C PHE A 146 29.28 -21.18 7.18
N ASP A 147 30.14 -21.95 6.53
CA ASP A 147 29.74 -23.15 5.78
C ASP A 147 29.09 -24.20 6.69
N ILE A 148 29.61 -24.39 7.90
CA ILE A 148 29.00 -25.26 8.91
C ILE A 148 27.60 -24.76 9.31
N PHE A 149 27.45 -23.45 9.57
CA PHE A 149 26.14 -22.86 9.87
C PHE A 149 25.17 -22.97 8.71
N MET A 150 25.64 -22.87 7.46
CA MET A 150 24.82 -23.10 6.28
C MET A 150 24.36 -24.57 6.18
N GLY A 151 25.23 -25.52 6.53
CA GLY A 151 24.86 -26.94 6.65
C GLY A 151 23.78 -27.21 7.71
N ILE A 152 23.72 -26.42 8.79
CA ILE A 152 22.63 -26.52 9.79
C ILE A 152 21.26 -26.21 9.17
N ILE A 153 21.19 -25.34 8.16
CA ILE A 153 19.92 -25.00 7.49
C ILE A 153 19.31 -26.21 6.77
N GLU A 154 20.15 -27.16 6.31
CA GLU A 154 19.68 -28.40 5.67
C GLU A 154 18.94 -29.31 6.66
N GLU A 155 19.33 -29.25 7.94
CA GLU A 155 18.66 -29.96 9.03
C GLU A 155 17.31 -29.33 9.39
N ILE A 156 16.94 -28.19 8.82
CA ILE A 156 15.71 -27.46 9.13
C ILE A 156 14.69 -27.60 7.99
N ASN A 157 13.46 -27.96 8.35
CA ASN A 157 12.37 -28.15 7.40
C ASN A 157 11.42 -26.96 7.37
N ASN A 158 10.67 -26.84 6.28
CA ASN A 158 9.58 -25.87 6.18
C ASN A 158 8.53 -26.12 7.26
N GLY A 159 8.10 -25.05 7.92
CA GLY A 159 7.12 -25.08 9.01
C GLY A 159 7.71 -25.38 10.40
N ASP A 160 9.01 -25.63 10.52
CA ASP A 160 9.65 -25.85 11.82
C ASP A 160 9.64 -24.57 12.69
N GLU A 161 9.59 -24.79 14.00
CA GLU A 161 9.70 -23.75 15.02
C GLU A 161 11.13 -23.69 15.52
N ILE A 162 11.78 -22.54 15.38
CA ILE A 162 13.18 -22.34 15.75
C ILE A 162 13.28 -21.59 17.07
N TYR A 163 14.11 -22.12 17.95
CA TYR A 163 14.50 -21.52 19.21
C TYR A 163 16.03 -21.43 19.23
N LEU A 164 16.57 -20.30 19.65
CA LEU A 164 18.00 -20.13 19.85
C LEU A 164 18.34 -20.03 21.33
N ASP A 165 19.47 -20.61 21.71
CA ASP A 165 20.19 -20.26 22.93
C ASP A 165 21.42 -19.43 22.57
N ILE A 166 21.69 -18.36 23.30
CA ILE A 166 22.90 -17.53 23.12
C ILE A 166 23.73 -17.38 24.40
N THR A 167 23.51 -18.26 25.37
CA THR A 167 24.08 -18.16 26.73
C THR A 167 25.57 -18.48 26.78
N HIS A 168 25.99 -19.56 26.14
CA HIS A 168 27.38 -20.03 26.19
C HIS A 168 28.09 -19.84 24.84
N SER A 169 29.41 -19.98 24.82
CA SER A 169 30.35 -19.80 23.68
C SER A 169 30.93 -18.40 23.47
N PHE A 170 31.82 -18.29 22.47
CA PHE A 170 32.42 -17.02 22.07
C PHE A 170 31.35 -16.03 21.64
N ARG A 171 31.53 -14.73 21.95
CA ARG A 171 30.57 -13.67 21.60
C ARG A 171 30.30 -13.55 20.09
N SER A 172 31.20 -14.06 19.25
CA SER A 172 31.01 -14.15 17.80
C SER A 172 29.91 -15.13 17.41
N ILE A 173 29.68 -16.20 18.17
CA ILE A 173 28.73 -17.27 17.82
C ILE A 173 27.27 -16.80 17.90
N PRO A 174 26.81 -16.10 18.97
CA PRO A 174 25.49 -15.47 18.95
C PRO A 174 25.25 -14.56 17.75
N LEU A 175 26.27 -13.80 17.32
CA LEU A 175 26.17 -12.96 16.11
C LEU A 175 26.01 -13.80 14.84
N PHE A 176 26.77 -14.90 14.71
CA PHE A 176 26.58 -15.86 13.61
C PHE A 176 25.21 -16.50 13.64
N MET A 177 24.72 -16.93 14.80
CA MET A 177 23.40 -17.54 14.94
C MET A 177 22.28 -16.55 14.58
N TYR A 178 22.43 -15.27 14.92
CA TYR A 178 21.50 -14.22 14.49
C TYR A 178 21.48 -14.06 12.97
N ILE A 179 22.65 -13.97 12.32
CA ILE A 179 22.75 -13.88 10.85
C ILE A 179 22.19 -15.15 10.19
N MET A 180 22.48 -16.32 10.75
CA MET A 180 21.97 -17.60 10.29
C MET A 180 20.44 -17.64 10.34
N LEU A 181 19.78 -17.06 11.35
CA LEU A 181 18.31 -16.98 11.37
C LEU A 181 17.74 -16.24 10.16
N GLU A 182 18.39 -15.15 9.74
CA GLU A 182 17.98 -14.42 8.53
C GLU A 182 18.09 -15.32 7.29
N PHE A 183 19.17 -16.10 7.16
CA PHE A 183 19.30 -17.09 6.09
C PHE A 183 18.28 -18.22 6.18
N ILE A 184 18.02 -18.76 7.37
CA ILE A 184 17.01 -19.80 7.57
C ILE A 184 15.65 -19.26 7.15
N LYS A 185 15.25 -18.06 7.60
CA LYS A 185 13.98 -17.42 7.21
C LYS A 185 13.91 -17.12 5.71
N TYR A 186 15.05 -16.85 5.07
CA TYR A 186 15.12 -16.61 3.64
C TYR A 186 14.94 -17.89 2.81
N PHE A 187 15.59 -18.99 3.20
CA PHE A 187 15.57 -20.25 2.45
C PHE A 187 14.44 -21.21 2.87
N LYS A 188 13.90 -21.06 4.07
CA LYS A 188 12.91 -21.96 4.68
C LYS A 188 11.79 -21.15 5.31
N ASN A 189 10.56 -21.61 5.15
CA ASN A 189 9.39 -21.00 5.80
C ASN A 189 9.29 -21.45 7.26
N VAL A 190 10.16 -20.91 8.12
CA VAL A 190 10.23 -21.24 9.55
C VAL A 190 9.55 -20.20 10.43
N LYS A 191 9.26 -20.57 11.68
CA LYS A 191 8.77 -19.65 12.72
C LYS A 191 9.83 -19.49 13.81
N LEU A 192 10.42 -18.30 13.92
CA LEU A 192 11.21 -17.97 15.11
C LEU A 192 10.27 -17.81 16.30
N LYS A 193 10.50 -18.58 17.36
CA LYS A 193 9.65 -18.62 18.55
C LYS A 193 10.31 -18.12 19.84
N GLY A 194 11.63 -17.99 19.85
CA GLY A 194 12.38 -17.52 21.01
C GLY A 194 13.87 -17.38 20.73
N ILE A 195 14.51 -16.38 21.33
CA ILE A 195 15.97 -16.26 21.42
C ILE A 195 16.30 -16.12 22.89
N TYR A 196 16.80 -17.16 23.53
CA TYR A 196 16.96 -17.20 24.98
C TYR A 196 18.38 -16.91 25.43
N TYR A 197 18.49 -16.14 26.50
CA TYR A 197 19.75 -15.85 27.18
C TYR A 197 19.62 -16.10 28.69
N GLY A 198 20.39 -17.04 29.22
CA GLY A 198 20.53 -17.29 30.65
C GLY A 198 21.60 -16.38 31.27
N MET A 199 21.20 -15.44 32.13
CA MET A 199 22.13 -14.45 32.69
C MET A 199 22.86 -14.99 33.94
N VAL A 200 23.78 -15.94 33.75
CA VAL A 200 24.49 -16.62 34.84
C VAL A 200 25.54 -15.72 35.50
N ASP A 201 26.32 -14.96 34.73
CA ASP A 201 27.52 -14.26 35.21
C ASP A 201 27.25 -12.99 36.04
N THR A 202 26.12 -12.33 35.82
CA THR A 202 25.90 -10.96 36.34
C THR A 202 24.81 -10.87 37.40
N VAL A 203 23.84 -11.81 37.41
CA VAL A 203 22.56 -11.57 38.10
C VAL A 203 22.33 -12.50 39.30
N ILE A 204 23.06 -13.62 39.40
CA ILE A 204 22.91 -14.57 40.53
C ILE A 204 23.20 -13.88 41.86
N GLY A 205 24.18 -12.97 41.91
CA GLY A 205 24.51 -12.21 43.12
C GLY A 205 23.43 -11.20 43.56
N GLU A 206 22.62 -10.70 42.62
CA GLU A 206 21.62 -9.67 42.88
C GLU A 206 20.20 -10.23 43.06
N LEU A 207 19.79 -11.20 42.22
CA LEU A 207 18.45 -11.79 42.25
C LEU A 207 18.39 -13.15 42.97
N GLY A 208 19.54 -13.76 43.30
CA GLY A 208 19.60 -15.11 43.87
C GLY A 208 19.32 -16.23 42.86
N TYR A 209 19.11 -15.90 41.58
CA TYR A 209 18.89 -16.82 40.47
C TYR A 209 19.38 -16.21 39.14
N ALA A 210 19.55 -17.05 38.12
CA ALA A 210 19.89 -16.64 36.75
C ALA A 210 18.59 -16.46 35.94
N PRO A 211 18.17 -15.23 35.57
CA PRO A 211 17.02 -15.06 34.71
C PRO A 211 17.28 -15.62 33.31
N VAL A 212 16.25 -16.24 32.73
CA VAL A 212 16.24 -16.65 31.31
C VAL A 212 15.36 -15.66 30.56
N VAL A 213 16.01 -14.80 29.78
CA VAL A 213 15.37 -13.70 29.06
C VAL A 213 15.14 -14.08 27.61
N ASP A 214 13.95 -13.82 27.08
CA ASP A 214 13.67 -13.92 25.65
C ASP A 214 14.03 -12.59 24.95
N LEU A 215 15.04 -12.65 24.09
CA LEU A 215 15.60 -11.57 23.29
C LEU A 215 15.01 -11.50 21.88
N SER A 216 13.95 -12.26 21.58
CA SER A 216 13.20 -12.13 20.33
C SER A 216 12.79 -10.68 19.98
N PRO A 217 12.49 -9.76 20.94
CA PRO A 217 12.23 -8.36 20.62
C PRO A 217 13.37 -7.66 19.86
N ILE A 218 14.63 -8.10 20.02
CA ILE A 218 15.76 -7.56 19.26
C ILE A 218 15.67 -7.98 17.79
N PHE A 219 15.20 -9.19 17.51
CA PHE A 219 14.95 -9.66 16.15
C PHE A 219 13.78 -8.91 15.51
N GLU A 220 12.71 -8.61 16.26
CA GLU A 220 11.59 -7.83 15.73
C GLU A 220 12.05 -6.47 15.17
N ILE A 221 13.04 -5.82 15.79
CA ILE A 221 13.61 -4.55 15.29
C ILE A 221 14.14 -4.68 13.85
N SER A 222 14.79 -5.79 13.48
CA SER A 222 15.27 -5.96 12.09
C SER A 222 14.12 -6.10 11.10
N GLU A 223 13.03 -6.77 11.49
CA GLU A 223 11.81 -6.86 10.67
C GLU A 223 11.17 -5.49 10.47
N TRP A 224 11.16 -4.63 11.50
CA TRP A 224 10.69 -3.24 11.38
C TRP A 224 11.57 -2.41 10.44
N ILE A 225 12.89 -2.47 10.58
CA ILE A 225 13.83 -1.78 9.69
C ILE A 225 13.61 -2.22 8.24
N LYS A 226 13.50 -3.53 8.00
CA LYS A 226 13.24 -4.09 6.67
C LYS A 226 11.89 -3.63 6.11
N GLY A 227 10.81 -3.76 6.88
CA GLY A 227 9.47 -3.37 6.45
C GLY A 227 9.36 -1.87 6.15
N MET A 228 10.00 -1.03 6.96
CA MET A 228 10.06 0.42 6.72
C MET A 228 10.87 0.76 5.49
N TYR A 229 12.03 0.13 5.30
CA TYR A 229 12.83 0.32 4.09
C TYR A 229 12.08 -0.12 2.83
N GLU A 230 11.39 -1.27 2.87
CA GLU A 230 10.54 -1.75 1.78
C GLU A 230 9.43 -0.76 1.43
N PHE A 231 8.81 -0.15 2.44
CA PHE A 231 7.75 0.84 2.25
C PHE A 231 8.28 2.16 1.69
N THR A 232 9.28 2.78 2.32
CA THR A 232 9.73 4.12 1.92
C THR A 232 10.44 4.14 0.56
N THR A 233 11.08 3.02 0.20
CA THR A 233 11.83 2.85 -1.05
C THR A 233 10.96 2.28 -2.15
N TYR A 234 10.21 1.22 -1.87
CA TYR A 234 9.44 0.50 -2.89
C TYR A 234 7.93 0.67 -2.76
N GLY A 235 7.44 1.48 -1.83
CA GLY A 235 6.00 1.59 -1.58
C GLY A 235 5.38 0.27 -1.11
N ASN A 236 6.18 -0.74 -0.76
CA ASN A 236 5.70 -2.04 -0.31
C ASN A 236 5.63 -2.05 1.22
N GLY A 237 4.42 -1.87 1.72
CA GLY A 237 4.12 -1.73 3.14
C GLY A 237 3.56 -3.00 3.76
N TYR A 238 3.50 -4.13 3.06
CA TYR A 238 2.81 -5.32 3.59
C TYR A 238 3.48 -5.87 4.86
N LEU A 239 4.83 -5.91 4.90
CA LEU A 239 5.57 -6.34 6.09
C LEU A 239 5.34 -5.40 7.27
N ILE A 240 5.55 -4.10 7.07
CA ILE A 240 5.38 -3.10 8.15
C ILE A 240 3.93 -3.01 8.62
N SER A 241 2.95 -3.17 7.73
CA SER A 241 1.54 -3.18 8.11
C SER A 241 1.21 -4.37 9.02
N LYS A 242 1.76 -5.55 8.72
CA LYS A 242 1.61 -6.74 9.58
C LYS A 242 2.23 -6.52 10.97
N LEU A 243 3.38 -5.86 11.04
CA LEU A 243 4.02 -5.52 12.32
C LEU A 243 3.20 -4.47 13.10
N LEU A 244 2.59 -3.52 12.39
CA LEU A 244 1.75 -2.47 12.95
C LEU A 244 0.35 -2.94 13.36
N GLU A 245 -0.15 -4.06 12.85
CA GLU A 245 -1.53 -4.52 13.08
C GLU A 245 -1.93 -4.54 14.55
N LYS A 246 -0.98 -4.88 15.44
CA LYS A 246 -1.19 -4.91 16.90
C LYS A 246 -0.93 -3.56 17.59
N GLU A 247 -0.07 -2.71 17.04
CA GLU A 247 0.29 -1.41 17.64
C GLU A 247 -0.66 -0.28 17.19
N ASN A 248 -0.98 -0.21 15.91
CA ASN A 248 -1.86 0.78 15.32
C ASN A 248 -2.54 0.23 14.05
N LYS A 249 -3.77 -0.28 14.23
CA LYS A 249 -4.56 -0.90 13.15
C LYS A 249 -4.90 0.08 12.03
N GLU A 250 -5.21 1.33 12.36
CA GLU A 250 -5.59 2.34 11.36
C GLU A 250 -4.41 2.66 10.42
N ILE A 251 -3.22 2.94 10.97
CA ILE A 251 -2.02 3.17 10.17
C ILE A 251 -1.67 1.92 9.35
N SER A 252 -1.78 0.72 9.93
CA SER A 252 -1.58 -0.54 9.19
C SER A 252 -2.48 -0.62 7.95
N GLU A 253 -3.79 -0.39 8.10
CA GLU A 253 -4.74 -0.44 6.98
C GLU A 253 -4.41 0.60 5.90
N LYS A 254 -4.00 1.82 6.29
CA LYS A 254 -3.55 2.86 5.36
C LYS A 254 -2.33 2.44 4.57
N LEU A 255 -1.30 1.92 5.22
CA LEU A 255 -0.08 1.47 4.55
C LEU A 255 -0.37 0.35 3.55
N GLN A 256 -1.25 -0.60 3.86
CA GLN A 256 -1.65 -1.65 2.91
C GLN A 256 -2.34 -1.07 1.67
N LYS A 257 -3.28 -0.13 1.87
CA LYS A 257 -3.99 0.51 0.74
C LYS A 257 -3.05 1.35 -0.11
N ILE A 258 -2.19 2.15 0.51
CA ILE A 258 -1.16 2.93 -0.18
C ILE A 258 -0.29 2.00 -1.04
N SER A 259 0.16 0.87 -0.48
CA SER A 259 0.94 -0.12 -1.23
C SER A 259 0.20 -0.69 -2.43
N LYS A 260 -1.06 -1.05 -2.24
CA LYS A 260 -1.92 -1.52 -3.34
C LYS A 260 -2.08 -0.45 -4.43
N TYR A 261 -2.32 0.80 -4.05
CA TYR A 261 -2.58 1.88 -5.01
C TYR A 261 -1.31 2.38 -5.71
N ILE A 262 -0.15 2.31 -5.05
CA ILE A 262 1.15 2.54 -5.71
C ILE A 262 1.40 1.49 -6.79
N ASP A 263 1.18 0.22 -6.48
CA ASP A 263 1.41 -0.88 -7.42
C ASP A 263 0.41 -0.85 -8.60
N ALA A 264 -0.87 -0.64 -8.30
CA ALA A 264 -1.94 -0.56 -9.30
C ALA A 264 -1.99 0.78 -10.07
N ASN A 265 -1.18 1.77 -9.66
CA ASN A 265 -1.18 3.12 -10.19
C ASN A 265 -2.56 3.83 -10.10
N TYR A 266 -3.28 3.60 -9.00
CA TYR A 266 -4.58 4.21 -8.69
C TYR A 266 -4.36 5.54 -7.95
N LEU A 267 -3.97 6.55 -8.72
CA LEU A 267 -3.41 7.80 -8.20
C LEU A 267 -4.41 8.67 -7.43
N LYS A 268 -5.71 8.60 -7.76
CA LYS A 268 -6.75 9.35 -7.06
C LYS A 268 -6.91 8.82 -5.63
N GLU A 269 -7.13 7.52 -5.51
CA GLU A 269 -7.24 6.81 -4.24
C GLU A 269 -5.93 6.87 -3.44
N LEU A 270 -4.79 6.79 -4.11
CA LEU A 270 -3.48 6.94 -3.47
C LEU A 270 -3.34 8.31 -2.79
N ARG A 271 -3.72 9.39 -3.48
CA ARG A 271 -3.64 10.75 -2.93
C ARG A 271 -4.50 10.88 -1.67
N GLU A 272 -5.73 10.37 -1.73
CA GLU A 272 -6.67 10.37 -0.59
C GLU A 272 -6.07 9.62 0.61
N GLU A 273 -5.56 8.41 0.41
CA GLU A 273 -4.98 7.61 1.51
C GLU A 273 -3.69 8.22 2.07
N ILE A 274 -2.89 8.94 1.25
CA ILE A 274 -1.70 9.67 1.73
C ILE A 274 -2.09 10.84 2.63
N GLU A 275 -3.10 11.62 2.26
CA GLU A 275 -3.57 12.74 3.09
C GLU A 275 -4.20 12.25 4.40
N GLU A 276 -4.96 11.16 4.34
CA GLU A 276 -5.51 10.53 5.54
C GLU A 276 -4.40 9.98 6.44
N LEU A 277 -3.37 9.32 5.88
CA LEU A 277 -2.21 8.88 6.65
C LEU A 277 -1.48 10.07 7.28
N LYS A 278 -1.28 11.18 6.55
CA LYS A 278 -0.65 12.39 7.09
C LYS A 278 -1.42 12.95 8.29
N SER A 279 -2.75 13.00 8.19
CA SER A 279 -3.63 13.41 9.30
C SER A 279 -3.47 12.50 10.52
N LEU A 280 -3.49 11.18 10.31
CA LEU A 280 -3.30 10.19 11.38
C LEU A 280 -1.93 10.33 12.05
N LEU A 281 -0.86 10.54 11.27
CA LEU A 281 0.49 10.70 11.81
C LEU A 281 0.61 11.97 12.68
N ASN A 282 0.01 13.08 12.26
CA ASN A 282 0.00 14.33 13.05
C ASN A 282 -0.72 14.18 14.39
N GLY A 283 -1.76 13.36 14.44
CA GLY A 283 -2.53 13.06 15.65
C GLY A 283 -2.03 11.86 16.44
N CYS A 284 -0.97 11.17 15.97
CA CYS A 284 -0.50 9.93 16.58
C CYS A 284 0.35 10.25 17.83
N PRO A 285 -0.06 9.80 19.02
CA PRO A 285 0.79 9.92 20.19
C PRO A 285 2.06 9.07 20.04
N ASP A 286 3.16 9.53 20.61
CA ASP A 286 4.48 8.92 20.47
C ASP A 286 4.69 7.74 21.45
N ASN A 287 3.79 6.75 21.41
CA ASN A 287 3.67 5.71 22.46
C ASN A 287 3.67 4.26 21.94
N GLY A 288 3.86 4.03 20.64
CA GLY A 288 4.18 2.69 20.11
C GLY A 288 5.59 2.23 20.53
N ARG A 289 5.81 0.91 20.65
CA ARG A 289 7.12 0.37 21.07
C ARG A 289 8.20 0.67 20.03
N PHE A 290 7.86 0.48 18.75
CA PHE A 290 8.76 0.73 17.63
C PHE A 290 8.30 1.88 16.72
N LEU A 291 6.99 2.03 16.51
CA LEU A 291 6.43 3.04 15.60
C LEU A 291 7.01 4.44 15.83
N LYS A 292 7.20 4.86 17.08
CA LYS A 292 7.78 6.17 17.45
C LYS A 292 9.07 6.53 16.73
N TYR A 293 9.95 5.56 16.49
CA TYR A 293 11.22 5.78 15.80
C TYR A 293 11.07 5.92 14.29
N PHE A 294 9.93 5.50 13.73
CA PHE A 294 9.65 5.48 12.30
C PHE A 294 8.62 6.53 11.86
N ILE A 295 7.91 7.19 12.78
CA ILE A 295 6.94 8.26 12.47
C ILE A 295 7.59 9.34 11.59
N SER A 296 8.81 9.78 11.90
CA SER A 296 9.54 10.77 11.09
C SER A 296 9.76 10.28 9.64
N GLU A 297 10.07 9.00 9.44
CA GLU A 297 10.26 8.44 8.10
C GLU A 297 8.93 8.33 7.33
N LEU A 298 7.84 8.01 8.00
CA LEU A 298 6.50 8.06 7.41
C LEU A 298 6.11 9.49 7.03
N HIS A 299 6.40 10.48 7.88
CA HIS A 299 6.22 11.89 7.54
C HIS A 299 7.03 12.30 6.32
N LYS A 300 8.32 11.93 6.26
CA LYS A 300 9.17 12.18 5.08
C LYS A 300 8.59 11.53 3.82
N PHE A 301 7.98 10.35 3.94
CA PHE A 301 7.31 9.71 2.81
C PHE A 301 6.08 10.49 2.35
N VAL A 302 5.12 10.79 3.23
CA VAL A 302 3.87 11.48 2.84
C VAL A 302 4.15 12.92 2.33
N ASN A 303 5.13 13.60 2.93
CA ASN A 303 5.49 14.97 2.53
C ASN A 303 6.11 15.06 1.13
N LYS A 304 6.55 13.94 0.52
CA LYS A 304 6.96 13.94 -0.89
C LYS A 304 5.80 14.23 -1.84
N PHE A 305 4.56 14.02 -1.39
CA PHE A 305 3.37 14.08 -2.23
C PHE A 305 2.34 15.11 -1.75
N SER A 306 2.33 15.46 -0.46
CA SER A 306 1.27 16.28 0.13
C SER A 306 1.23 17.73 -0.31
N ASP A 307 2.34 18.27 -0.83
CA ASP A 307 2.40 19.68 -1.25
C ASP A 307 1.92 19.89 -2.69
N SER A 308 1.50 18.81 -3.37
CA SER A 308 1.03 18.86 -4.75
C SER A 308 -0.39 19.43 -4.83
N LYS A 309 -0.51 20.69 -5.23
CA LYS A 309 -1.78 21.43 -5.32
C LYS A 309 -2.62 21.05 -6.53
N SER A 310 -2.04 20.29 -7.46
CA SER A 310 -2.66 19.93 -8.73
C SER A 310 -2.37 18.47 -9.13
N ASP A 311 -3.10 17.96 -10.11
CA ASP A 311 -2.88 16.60 -10.65
C ASP A 311 -1.55 16.48 -11.39
N PHE A 312 -1.16 17.54 -12.10
CA PHE A 312 0.17 17.63 -12.69
C PHE A 312 1.28 17.50 -11.63
N GLU A 313 1.22 18.29 -10.56
CA GLU A 313 2.27 18.29 -9.53
C GLU A 313 2.38 16.94 -8.81
N PHE A 314 1.25 16.27 -8.58
CA PHE A 314 1.23 14.95 -7.96
C PHE A 314 1.85 13.90 -8.87
N LEU A 315 1.50 13.89 -10.15
CA LEU A 315 2.09 12.99 -11.15
C LEU A 315 3.60 13.23 -11.32
N ILE A 316 4.06 14.48 -11.28
CA ILE A 316 5.48 14.81 -11.32
C ILE A 316 6.19 14.31 -10.05
N SER A 317 5.57 14.46 -8.88
CA SER A 317 6.12 13.95 -7.62
C SER A 317 6.19 12.42 -7.61
N MET A 318 5.16 11.75 -8.11
CA MET A 318 5.13 10.30 -8.32
C MET A 318 6.19 9.84 -9.33
N ALA A 319 6.34 10.54 -10.45
CA ALA A 319 7.37 10.23 -11.44
C ALA A 319 8.77 10.34 -10.83
N LYS A 320 9.04 11.44 -10.12
CA LYS A 320 10.31 11.69 -9.43
C LYS A 320 10.61 10.59 -8.40
N TRP A 321 9.68 10.31 -7.49
CA TRP A 321 9.87 9.27 -6.48
C TRP A 321 10.11 7.89 -7.11
N ASN A 322 9.38 7.54 -8.16
CA ASN A 322 9.61 6.29 -8.87
C ASN A 322 11.00 6.24 -9.52
N PHE A 323 11.47 7.32 -10.15
CA PHE A 323 12.81 7.38 -10.73
C PHE A 323 13.93 7.32 -9.69
N ASP A 324 13.78 8.04 -8.58
CA ASP A 324 14.73 8.00 -7.46
C ASP A 324 14.86 6.58 -6.90
N ASN A 325 13.79 5.77 -6.96
CA ASN A 325 13.75 4.37 -6.54
C ASN A 325 13.91 3.35 -7.69
N LYS A 326 14.41 3.79 -8.85
CA LYS A 326 14.70 2.93 -10.03
C LYS A 326 13.49 2.19 -10.61
N LYS A 327 12.27 2.67 -10.35
CA LYS A 327 11.01 2.15 -10.90
C LYS A 327 10.63 2.86 -12.20
N TYR A 328 11.41 2.61 -13.25
CA TYR A 328 11.29 3.39 -14.50
C TYR A 328 9.94 3.24 -15.19
N SER A 329 9.32 2.05 -15.15
CA SER A 329 8.00 1.82 -15.77
C SER A 329 6.92 2.75 -15.20
N SER A 330 6.71 2.71 -13.88
CA SER A 330 5.76 3.57 -13.19
C SER A 330 6.12 5.05 -13.31
N GLY A 331 7.42 5.37 -13.29
CA GLY A 331 7.91 6.73 -13.47
C GLY A 331 7.57 7.31 -14.85
N TYR A 332 7.83 6.58 -15.94
CA TYR A 332 7.48 7.01 -17.30
C TYR A 332 5.98 7.01 -17.56
N LEU A 333 5.22 6.11 -16.91
CA LEU A 333 3.75 6.14 -16.96
C LEU A 333 3.24 7.47 -16.39
N CYS A 334 3.64 7.82 -15.16
CA CYS A 334 3.25 9.07 -14.52
C CYS A 334 3.73 10.30 -15.31
N LEU A 335 5.00 10.30 -15.74
CA LEU A 335 5.58 11.42 -16.48
C LEU A 335 4.85 11.69 -17.81
N THR A 336 4.56 10.63 -18.57
CA THR A 336 3.85 10.76 -19.86
C THR A 336 2.45 11.30 -19.66
N ASP A 337 1.70 10.79 -18.68
CA ASP A 337 0.34 11.23 -18.43
C ASP A 337 0.26 12.64 -17.83
N SER A 338 1.27 13.07 -17.08
CA SER A 338 1.35 14.42 -16.50
C SER A 338 1.17 15.54 -17.54
N ILE A 339 1.62 15.31 -18.78
CA ILE A 339 1.52 16.28 -19.89
C ILE A 339 0.05 16.63 -20.15
N PHE A 340 -0.83 15.62 -20.23
CA PHE A 340 -2.24 15.86 -20.54
C PHE A 340 -2.98 16.57 -19.40
N TRP A 341 -2.68 16.21 -18.16
CA TRP A 341 -3.30 16.84 -17.00
C TRP A 341 -2.85 18.29 -16.83
N ARG A 342 -1.59 18.59 -17.16
CA ARG A 342 -1.10 19.96 -17.21
C ARG A 342 -1.82 20.80 -18.27
N LEU A 343 -2.12 20.21 -19.44
CA LEU A 343 -2.93 20.90 -20.45
C LEU A 343 -4.36 21.15 -19.95
N CYS A 344 -4.99 20.19 -19.28
CA CYS A 344 -6.29 20.42 -18.65
C CYS A 344 -6.24 21.61 -17.67
N GLU A 345 -5.20 21.72 -16.84
CA GLU A 345 -5.03 22.85 -15.92
C GLU A 345 -4.91 24.20 -16.66
N PHE A 346 -4.12 24.26 -17.74
CA PHE A 346 -3.95 25.48 -18.54
C PHE A 346 -5.28 26.00 -19.09
N TYR A 347 -6.16 25.10 -19.52
CA TYR A 347 -7.50 25.44 -20.02
C TYR A 347 -8.57 25.50 -18.92
N ASN A 348 -8.16 25.45 -17.65
CA ASN A 348 -9.04 25.40 -16.48
C ASN A 348 -10.12 24.31 -16.63
N LEU A 349 -9.72 23.10 -17.03
CA LEU A 349 -10.63 21.97 -17.20
C LEU A 349 -10.51 21.01 -16.01
N PRO A 350 -11.63 20.51 -15.47
CA PRO A 350 -11.60 19.53 -14.39
C PRO A 350 -11.01 18.20 -14.87
N PRO A 351 -10.49 17.35 -13.95
CA PRO A 351 -9.75 16.14 -14.27
C PRO A 351 -10.64 14.99 -14.75
N ILE A 352 -11.21 15.17 -15.95
CA ILE A 352 -12.14 14.25 -16.59
C ILE A 352 -11.46 13.60 -17.78
N TYR A 353 -11.58 12.28 -17.89
CA TYR A 353 -10.95 11.51 -18.97
C TYR A 353 -11.28 12.03 -20.38
N LYS A 354 -12.53 12.46 -20.61
CA LYS A 354 -12.93 13.06 -21.90
C LYS A 354 -12.15 14.35 -22.20
N ASN A 355 -11.96 15.23 -21.22
CA ASN A 355 -11.18 16.45 -21.37
C ASN A 355 -9.71 16.13 -21.69
N ARG A 356 -9.14 15.14 -20.98
CA ARG A 356 -7.79 14.63 -21.23
C ARG A 356 -7.61 14.14 -22.68
N GLU A 357 -8.58 13.40 -23.23
CA GLU A 357 -8.51 12.92 -24.61
C GLU A 357 -8.61 14.06 -25.64
N VAL A 358 -9.31 15.17 -25.34
CA VAL A 358 -9.28 16.38 -26.19
C VAL A 358 -7.88 17.00 -26.19
N MET A 359 -7.25 17.15 -25.01
CA MET A 359 -5.88 17.67 -24.91
C MET A 359 -4.88 16.82 -25.71
N LYS A 360 -5.05 15.49 -25.65
CA LYS A 360 -4.29 14.57 -26.48
C LYS A 360 -4.56 14.78 -27.97
N GLY A 361 -5.82 14.97 -28.38
CA GLY A 361 -6.15 15.33 -29.76
C GLY A 361 -5.41 16.57 -30.23
N MET A 362 -5.43 17.65 -29.43
CA MET A 362 -4.71 18.90 -29.72
C MET A 362 -3.21 18.69 -29.95
N ILE A 363 -2.52 17.94 -29.07
CA ILE A 363 -1.08 17.64 -29.21
C ILE A 363 -0.76 17.03 -30.57
N TYR A 364 -1.59 16.12 -31.08
CA TYR A 364 -1.27 15.39 -32.31
C TYR A 364 -1.77 16.08 -33.58
N CYS A 365 -2.79 16.93 -33.48
CA CYS A 365 -3.46 17.57 -34.60
C CYS A 365 -3.01 19.01 -34.88
N LEU A 366 -2.58 19.76 -33.87
CA LEU A 366 -2.16 21.16 -34.04
C LEU A 366 -0.72 21.25 -34.57
N LYS A 367 -0.47 22.29 -35.36
CA LYS A 367 0.83 22.64 -35.97
C LYS A 367 1.51 23.79 -35.27
N ASP A 368 0.81 24.51 -34.40
CA ASP A 368 1.39 25.53 -33.52
C ASP A 368 2.71 25.06 -32.87
N SER A 369 3.66 25.99 -32.75
CA SER A 369 5.02 25.70 -32.30
C SER A 369 5.08 25.15 -30.88
N SER A 370 4.21 25.64 -29.98
CA SER A 370 4.12 25.16 -28.60
C SER A 370 3.61 23.71 -28.57
N TYR A 371 2.56 23.42 -29.33
CA TYR A 371 2.03 22.05 -29.44
C TYR A 371 2.98 21.08 -30.13
N LYS A 372 3.74 21.53 -31.13
CA LYS A 372 4.80 20.74 -31.76
C LYS A 372 5.88 20.34 -30.75
N ASN A 373 6.36 21.28 -29.94
CA ASN A 373 7.35 20.98 -28.89
C ASN A 373 6.82 19.97 -27.86
N ILE A 374 5.56 20.10 -27.45
CA ILE A 374 4.90 19.13 -26.55
C ILE A 374 4.78 17.76 -27.23
N LYS A 375 4.41 17.72 -28.50
CA LYS A 375 4.25 16.49 -29.29
C LYS A 375 5.57 15.73 -29.38
N ASP A 376 6.66 16.41 -29.70
CA ASP A 376 7.98 15.79 -29.85
C ASP A 376 8.44 15.15 -28.52
N ILE A 377 8.29 15.88 -27.41
CA ILE A 377 8.60 15.36 -26.07
C ILE A 377 7.68 14.20 -25.68
N HIS A 378 6.37 14.34 -25.90
CA HIS A 378 5.42 13.29 -25.59
C HIS A 378 5.69 12.02 -26.41
N GLN A 379 6.04 12.14 -27.70
CA GLN A 379 6.38 11.00 -28.55
C GLN A 379 7.61 10.26 -28.03
N LYS A 380 8.69 10.99 -27.70
CA LYS A 380 9.89 10.42 -27.08
C LYS A 380 9.54 9.59 -25.83
N LEU A 381 8.76 10.16 -24.91
CA LEU A 381 8.37 9.49 -23.66
C LEU A 381 7.45 8.30 -23.90
N ARG A 382 6.47 8.45 -24.82
CA ARG A 382 5.56 7.38 -25.21
C ARG A 382 6.32 6.19 -25.77
N ASP A 383 7.35 6.41 -26.58
CA ASP A 383 8.15 5.33 -27.16
C ASP A 383 8.95 4.58 -26.08
N ILE A 384 9.58 5.30 -25.15
CA ILE A 384 10.24 4.71 -23.98
C ILE A 384 9.24 3.88 -23.17
N ARG A 385 8.11 4.48 -22.79
CA ARG A 385 7.07 3.84 -21.98
C ARG A 385 6.49 2.59 -22.68
N ASN A 386 6.18 2.67 -23.97
CA ASN A 386 5.59 1.54 -24.71
C ASN A 386 6.58 0.38 -24.80
N LYS A 387 7.87 0.63 -25.03
CA LYS A 387 8.88 -0.45 -25.03
C LYS A 387 9.01 -1.10 -23.66
N ILE A 388 8.94 -0.32 -22.58
CA ILE A 388 8.93 -0.86 -21.22
C ILE A 388 7.67 -1.70 -20.96
N ALA A 389 6.49 -1.18 -21.32
CA ALA A 389 5.21 -1.79 -20.99
C ALA A 389 4.88 -3.04 -21.82
N HIS A 390 5.24 -3.05 -23.11
CA HIS A 390 4.93 -4.18 -23.98
C HIS A 390 5.84 -5.40 -23.77
N ALA A 391 6.93 -5.27 -23.00
CA ALA A 391 7.89 -6.34 -22.74
C ALA A 391 8.27 -7.11 -24.03
N ASP A 392 8.40 -6.40 -25.15
CA ASP A 392 8.56 -6.99 -26.48
C ASP A 392 9.96 -7.60 -26.62
N VAL A 393 10.02 -8.93 -26.52
CA VAL A 393 11.25 -9.72 -26.61
C VAL A 393 11.92 -9.64 -27.99
N SER A 394 11.24 -9.13 -29.01
CA SER A 394 11.79 -9.00 -30.37
C SER A 394 12.57 -7.71 -30.61
N LYS A 395 12.49 -6.73 -29.69
CA LYS A 395 13.07 -5.39 -29.89
C LYS A 395 14.08 -5.03 -28.80
N LYS A 396 15.11 -4.25 -29.19
CA LYS A 396 16.02 -3.60 -28.23
C LYS A 396 15.27 -2.52 -27.44
N GLY A 397 15.61 -2.39 -26.17
CA GLY A 397 15.14 -1.29 -25.31
C GLY A 397 15.53 0.09 -25.85
N SER A 398 14.83 1.13 -25.39
CA SER A 398 15.28 2.50 -25.61
C SER A 398 16.34 2.87 -24.57
N GLU A 399 17.33 3.64 -24.98
CA GLU A 399 18.14 4.42 -24.03
C GLU A 399 17.27 5.54 -23.46
N PHE A 400 17.39 5.80 -22.16
CA PHE A 400 16.57 6.80 -21.48
C PHE A 400 17.33 7.39 -20.28
N ASN A 401 17.06 8.66 -19.95
CA ASN A 401 17.67 9.34 -18.82
C ASN A 401 16.57 9.97 -17.97
N PRO A 402 16.10 9.28 -16.91
CA PRO A 402 14.90 9.70 -16.18
C PRO A 402 15.03 11.10 -15.55
N LYS A 403 16.24 11.49 -15.14
CA LYS A 403 16.49 12.81 -14.55
C LYS A 403 16.38 13.92 -15.60
N GLU A 404 16.98 13.72 -16.77
CA GLU A 404 16.90 14.67 -17.87
C GLU A 404 15.50 14.74 -18.46
N ASP A 405 14.84 13.60 -18.64
CA ASP A 405 13.48 13.52 -19.18
C ASP A 405 12.46 14.22 -18.25
N LEU A 406 12.57 14.00 -16.94
CA LEU A 406 11.77 14.72 -15.94
C LEU A 406 12.02 16.23 -15.99
N LYS A 407 13.29 16.64 -16.06
CA LYS A 407 13.69 18.05 -16.15
C LYS A 407 13.17 18.71 -17.42
N MET A 408 13.23 18.00 -18.55
CA MET A 408 12.76 18.47 -19.85
C MET A 408 11.25 18.74 -19.83
N VAL A 409 10.45 17.78 -19.33
CA VAL A 409 8.99 17.95 -19.21
C VAL A 409 8.63 19.09 -18.27
N THR A 410 9.24 19.13 -17.09
CA THR A 410 8.94 20.16 -16.09
C THR A 410 9.34 21.56 -16.57
N ASN A 411 10.49 21.70 -17.24
CA ASN A 411 10.92 22.98 -17.80
C ASN A 411 10.06 23.44 -18.97
N LEU A 412 9.66 22.54 -19.88
CA LEU A 412 8.76 22.89 -20.98
C LEU A 412 7.42 23.36 -20.41
N LEU A 413 6.76 22.52 -19.61
CA LEU A 413 5.36 22.74 -19.23
C LEU A 413 5.16 23.84 -18.18
N ARG A 414 6.22 24.28 -17.48
CA ARG A 414 6.14 25.42 -16.56
C ARG A 414 6.32 26.76 -17.26
N ASN A 415 6.99 26.79 -18.42
CA ASN A 415 7.35 28.03 -19.11
C ASN A 415 6.64 28.19 -20.47
N ILE A 416 5.81 27.23 -20.87
CA ILE A 416 5.13 27.26 -22.17
C ILE A 416 3.92 28.19 -22.13
N GLU A 417 3.80 29.03 -23.16
CA GLU A 417 2.59 29.76 -23.48
C GLU A 417 1.81 28.98 -24.54
N LEU A 418 0.51 28.81 -24.29
CA LEU A 418 -0.38 28.04 -25.16
C LEU A 418 -1.44 28.97 -25.75
N PRO A 419 -1.85 28.74 -27.02
CA PRO A 419 -2.91 29.50 -27.63
C PRO A 419 -4.24 29.30 -26.89
N ASN A 420 -5.10 30.30 -26.91
CA ASN A 420 -6.44 30.15 -26.33
C ASN A 420 -7.35 29.29 -27.24
N PHE A 421 -8.54 28.93 -26.75
CA PHE A 421 -9.47 28.11 -27.54
C PHE A 421 -9.89 28.76 -28.87
N ASP A 422 -10.04 30.08 -28.94
CA ASP A 422 -10.45 30.76 -30.18
C ASP A 422 -9.37 30.63 -31.25
N GLU A 423 -8.11 30.84 -30.89
CA GLU A 423 -6.94 30.64 -31.77
C GLU A 423 -6.86 29.19 -32.27
N ILE A 424 -7.05 28.21 -31.37
CA ILE A 424 -7.06 26.78 -31.72
C ILE A 424 -8.19 26.46 -32.69
N ILE A 425 -9.38 27.02 -32.46
CA ILE A 425 -10.55 26.79 -33.32
C ILE A 425 -10.27 27.32 -34.73
N GLU A 426 -9.70 28.52 -34.85
CA GLU A 426 -9.37 29.10 -36.16
C GLU A 426 -8.27 28.31 -36.90
N GLU A 427 -7.24 27.86 -36.20
CA GLU A 427 -6.20 26.98 -36.78
C GLU A 427 -6.82 25.68 -37.33
N LEU A 428 -7.65 25.01 -36.53
CA LEU A 428 -8.30 23.76 -36.93
C LEU A 428 -9.26 23.96 -38.11
N LYS A 429 -10.03 25.06 -38.14
CA LYS A 429 -10.89 25.40 -39.27
C LYS A 429 -10.09 25.60 -40.54
N SER A 430 -8.99 26.36 -40.46
CA SER A 430 -8.11 26.57 -41.61
C SER A 430 -7.52 25.26 -42.11
N GLU A 431 -7.11 24.36 -41.21
CA GLU A 431 -6.53 23.08 -41.58
C GLU A 431 -7.55 22.16 -42.27
N ILE A 432 -8.80 22.15 -41.81
CA ILE A 432 -9.88 21.38 -42.44
C ILE A 432 -10.18 21.89 -43.84
N LYS A 433 -10.26 23.22 -44.03
CA LYS A 433 -10.52 23.84 -45.35
C LYS A 433 -9.40 23.53 -46.34
N ASN A 434 -8.16 23.48 -45.87
CA ASN A 434 -6.99 23.20 -46.71
C ASN A 434 -6.81 21.70 -47.03
N ASN A 435 -7.31 20.78 -46.18
CA ASN A 435 -7.13 19.33 -46.32
C ASN A 435 -8.43 18.53 -46.12
N PRO A 436 -9.45 18.69 -47.01
CA PRO A 436 -10.78 18.12 -46.81
C PRO A 436 -10.81 16.58 -46.77
N GLU A 437 -9.97 15.90 -47.55
CA GLU A 437 -9.94 14.43 -47.67
C GLU A 437 -9.53 13.69 -46.38
N ASN A 438 -8.90 14.37 -45.42
CA ASN A 438 -8.44 13.80 -44.15
C ASN A 438 -9.01 14.51 -42.91
N SER A 439 -10.10 15.27 -43.08
CA SER A 439 -10.64 16.18 -42.06
C SER A 439 -11.44 15.52 -40.93
N GLU A 440 -11.82 14.24 -41.04
CA GLU A 440 -12.71 13.57 -40.07
C GLU A 440 -12.22 13.66 -38.62
N LYS A 441 -10.91 13.45 -38.40
CA LYS A 441 -10.29 13.55 -37.06
C LYS A 441 -10.31 14.97 -36.51
N LEU A 442 -10.09 15.97 -37.38
CA LEU A 442 -10.09 17.39 -37.01
C LEU A 442 -11.50 17.89 -36.72
N ILE A 443 -12.49 17.48 -37.52
CA ILE A 443 -13.92 17.77 -37.30
C ILE A 443 -14.37 17.17 -35.96
N LYS A 444 -13.98 15.93 -35.66
CA LYS A 444 -14.26 15.31 -34.37
C LYS A 444 -13.63 16.10 -33.22
N LEU A 445 -12.36 16.51 -33.35
CA LEU A 445 -11.68 17.31 -32.34
C LEU A 445 -12.37 18.67 -32.12
N LEU A 446 -12.72 19.39 -33.19
CA LEU A 446 -13.50 20.64 -33.11
C LEU A 446 -14.85 20.42 -32.44
N LYS A 447 -15.55 19.32 -32.74
CA LYS A 447 -16.82 18.99 -32.09
C LYS A 447 -16.64 18.74 -30.59
N ASP A 448 -15.56 18.07 -30.19
CA ASP A 448 -15.26 17.87 -28.76
C ASP A 448 -14.86 19.19 -28.06
N ILE A 449 -14.15 20.10 -28.74
CA ILE A 449 -13.89 21.46 -28.26
C ILE A 449 -15.19 22.25 -28.12
N LEU A 450 -16.10 22.19 -29.09
CA LEU A 450 -17.42 22.81 -29.02
C LEU A 450 -18.19 22.31 -27.78
N ASN A 451 -18.15 21.01 -27.51
CA ASN A 451 -18.80 20.44 -26.32
C ASN A 451 -18.20 20.98 -25.01
N ILE A 452 -16.88 21.18 -24.95
CA ILE A 452 -16.22 21.84 -23.81
C ILE A 452 -16.70 23.29 -23.66
N GLN A 453 -16.75 24.05 -24.75
CA GLN A 453 -17.21 25.44 -24.76
C GLN A 453 -18.69 25.55 -24.33
N ILE A 454 -19.55 24.63 -24.77
CA ILE A 454 -20.96 24.54 -24.34
C ILE A 454 -21.03 24.34 -22.81
N ILE A 455 -20.27 23.38 -22.27
CA ILE A 455 -20.30 23.11 -20.82
C ILE A 455 -19.79 24.32 -20.04
N ASN A 456 -18.69 24.93 -20.45
CA ASN A 456 -18.15 26.14 -19.80
C ASN A 456 -19.14 27.31 -19.83
N LYS A 457 -19.82 27.51 -20.96
CA LYS A 457 -20.87 28.53 -21.10
C LYS A 457 -22.03 28.30 -20.14
N ILE A 458 -22.44 27.04 -19.95
CA ILE A 458 -23.50 26.66 -19.01
C ILE A 458 -23.03 26.79 -17.55
N ILE A 459 -21.79 26.38 -17.24
CA ILE A 459 -21.19 26.61 -15.92
C ILE A 459 -21.26 28.09 -15.56
N LYS A 460 -20.84 28.97 -16.49
CA LYS A 460 -20.89 30.41 -16.31
C LYS A 460 -22.33 30.91 -16.13
N ALA A 461 -23.26 30.50 -17.01
CA ALA A 461 -24.64 30.95 -16.97
C ALA A 461 -25.34 30.59 -15.65
N TYR A 462 -25.18 29.36 -15.17
CA TYR A 462 -25.77 28.89 -13.91
C TYR A 462 -24.92 29.24 -12.67
N ASN A 463 -23.80 29.97 -12.86
CA ASN A 463 -22.86 30.31 -11.80
C ASN A 463 -22.35 29.09 -11.01
N PHE A 464 -22.12 27.96 -11.67
CA PHE A 464 -21.58 26.75 -11.02
C PHE A 464 -20.07 26.80 -10.89
N GLU A 465 -19.51 25.99 -9.97
CA GLU A 465 -18.06 25.82 -9.89
C GLU A 465 -17.55 24.94 -11.01
N ASN A 466 -16.34 25.22 -11.49
CA ASN A 466 -15.72 24.45 -12.56
C ASN A 466 -14.94 23.25 -12.01
N ASN A 467 -15.67 22.24 -11.51
CA ASN A 467 -15.11 21.03 -10.93
C ASN A 467 -15.74 19.76 -11.54
N GLU A 468 -15.22 18.58 -11.16
CA GLU A 468 -15.69 17.29 -11.69
C GLU A 468 -17.19 17.05 -11.45
N ILE A 469 -17.72 17.51 -10.30
CA ILE A 469 -19.10 17.30 -9.88
C ILE A 469 -20.06 18.04 -10.82
N TYR A 470 -19.88 19.36 -10.96
CA TYR A 470 -20.76 20.17 -11.80
C TYR A 470 -20.60 19.86 -13.29
N TRP A 471 -19.39 19.55 -13.74
CA TRP A 471 -19.19 19.12 -15.13
C TRP A 471 -19.97 17.84 -15.46
N ASN A 472 -19.90 16.84 -14.59
CA ASN A 472 -20.69 15.61 -14.73
C ASN A 472 -22.20 15.88 -14.62
N PHE A 473 -22.61 16.75 -13.69
CA PHE A 473 -24.01 17.15 -13.55
C PHE A 473 -24.56 17.77 -14.85
N ILE A 474 -23.83 18.74 -15.41
CA ILE A 474 -24.24 19.43 -16.63
C ILE A 474 -24.27 18.46 -17.81
N SER A 475 -23.15 17.78 -18.09
CA SER A 475 -23.02 16.92 -19.27
C SER A 475 -23.98 15.74 -19.30
N LYS A 476 -24.33 15.15 -18.14
CA LYS A 476 -25.17 13.94 -18.06
C LYS A 476 -26.65 14.23 -17.81
N TYR A 477 -26.97 15.33 -17.12
CA TYR A 477 -28.32 15.61 -16.64
C TYR A 477 -28.90 16.89 -17.25
N LEU A 478 -28.23 18.03 -17.11
CA LEU A 478 -28.76 19.30 -17.62
C LEU A 478 -28.81 19.30 -19.16
N LEU A 479 -27.73 18.85 -19.78
CA LEU A 479 -27.61 18.68 -21.23
C LEU A 479 -28.17 17.36 -21.73
N ASN A 480 -28.95 16.62 -20.93
CA ASN A 480 -29.53 15.37 -21.39
C ASN A 480 -30.54 15.62 -22.53
N ARG A 481 -30.50 14.82 -23.60
CA ARG A 481 -31.41 14.97 -24.76
C ARG A 481 -32.89 14.91 -24.36
N ASN A 482 -33.22 14.21 -23.28
CA ASN A 482 -34.59 14.06 -22.78
C ASN A 482 -34.92 15.03 -21.64
N ASN A 483 -34.04 15.99 -21.34
CA ASN A 483 -34.31 16.97 -20.30
C ASN A 483 -35.39 17.95 -20.77
N LYS A 484 -36.46 18.13 -19.98
CA LYS A 484 -37.50 19.10 -20.35
C LYS A 484 -37.01 20.51 -20.03
N CYS A 485 -37.07 21.38 -21.02
CA CYS A 485 -36.70 22.79 -20.94
C CYS A 485 -37.78 23.62 -21.66
N ASN A 486 -37.98 24.85 -21.19
CA ASN A 486 -38.85 25.85 -21.81
C ASN A 486 -38.05 26.86 -22.65
N SER A 487 -36.79 27.12 -22.29
CA SER A 487 -35.87 27.95 -23.06
C SER A 487 -35.57 27.32 -24.42
N GLU A 488 -35.96 28.02 -25.48
CA GLU A 488 -35.65 27.64 -26.86
C GLU A 488 -34.14 27.59 -27.10
N LYS A 489 -33.38 28.54 -26.53
CA LYS A 489 -31.92 28.60 -26.67
C LYS A 489 -31.22 27.48 -25.94
N LEU A 490 -31.65 27.13 -24.73
CA LEU A 490 -31.10 25.96 -24.04
C LEU A 490 -31.40 24.68 -24.82
N LYS A 491 -32.60 24.54 -25.38
CA LYS A 491 -32.98 23.39 -26.20
C LYS A 491 -32.11 23.25 -27.45
N GLU A 492 -31.90 24.36 -28.15
CA GLU A 492 -31.01 24.43 -29.32
C GLU A 492 -29.57 24.01 -28.98
N ILE A 493 -29.04 24.47 -27.83
CA ILE A 493 -27.73 24.04 -27.32
C ILE A 493 -27.70 22.55 -26.98
N ILE A 494 -28.75 22.00 -26.37
CA ILE A 494 -28.85 20.55 -26.08
C ILE A 494 -28.84 19.76 -27.40
N ASP A 495 -29.59 20.20 -28.40
CA ASP A 495 -29.63 19.55 -29.70
C ASP A 495 -28.25 19.57 -30.37
N ILE A 496 -27.56 20.73 -30.38
CA ILE A 496 -26.18 20.84 -30.87
C ILE A 496 -25.23 19.90 -30.11
N PHE A 497 -25.35 19.82 -28.79
CA PHE A 497 -24.48 18.98 -27.95
C PHE A 497 -24.56 17.49 -28.35
N HIS A 498 -25.75 16.99 -28.71
CA HIS A 498 -25.96 15.59 -29.14
C HIS A 498 -25.85 15.36 -30.65
N LYS A 499 -25.88 16.41 -31.46
CA LYS A 499 -25.84 16.30 -32.92
C LYS A 499 -24.50 15.72 -33.38
N ARG A 500 -24.57 14.75 -34.29
CA ARG A 500 -23.39 14.28 -35.02
C ARG A 500 -23.12 15.26 -36.16
N ILE A 501 -22.06 16.04 -36.03
CA ILE A 501 -21.64 17.03 -37.01
C ILE A 501 -20.44 16.46 -37.78
N ASN A 502 -20.55 16.40 -39.11
CA ASN A 502 -19.53 15.80 -39.98
C ASN A 502 -18.97 16.78 -41.03
N ASN A 503 -19.41 18.05 -41.02
CA ASN A 503 -18.93 19.10 -41.92
C ASN A 503 -18.54 20.35 -41.13
N ILE A 504 -17.77 21.25 -41.74
CA ILE A 504 -17.20 22.42 -41.06
C ILE A 504 -18.20 23.57 -40.97
N GLU A 505 -19.05 23.74 -41.98
CA GLU A 505 -20.03 24.83 -42.05
C GLU A 505 -20.99 24.78 -40.85
N GLU A 506 -21.49 23.59 -40.53
CA GLU A 506 -22.38 23.36 -39.39
C GLU A 506 -21.69 23.55 -38.03
N LEU A 507 -20.37 23.28 -37.95
CA LEU A 507 -19.58 23.60 -36.76
C LEU A 507 -19.41 25.12 -36.61
N GLU A 508 -19.11 25.83 -37.70
CA GLU A 508 -19.00 27.29 -37.70
C GLU A 508 -20.31 27.96 -37.25
N GLU A 509 -21.45 27.49 -37.78
CA GLU A 509 -22.77 27.92 -37.33
C GLU A 509 -22.98 27.66 -35.83
N SER A 510 -22.60 26.47 -35.35
CA SER A 510 -22.75 26.11 -33.94
C SER A 510 -21.87 26.96 -33.02
N PHE A 511 -20.63 27.27 -33.41
CA PHE A 511 -19.75 28.17 -32.65
C PHE A 511 -20.27 29.60 -32.63
N ASN A 512 -20.73 30.11 -33.78
CA ASN A 512 -21.31 31.45 -33.88
C ASN A 512 -22.57 31.58 -33.02
N LEU A 513 -23.42 30.54 -33.02
CA LEU A 513 -24.59 30.48 -32.17
C LEU A 513 -24.20 30.54 -30.69
N LEU A 514 -23.29 29.69 -30.25
CA LEU A 514 -22.83 29.66 -28.86
C LEU A 514 -22.24 31.01 -28.40
N LYS A 515 -21.51 31.70 -29.29
CA LYS A 515 -20.91 33.02 -29.01
C LYS A 515 -21.96 34.12 -28.84
N ASN A 516 -23.04 34.06 -29.62
CA ASN A 516 -24.09 35.09 -29.64
C ASN A 516 -25.15 34.90 -28.55
N VAL A 517 -25.31 33.69 -28.02
CA VAL A 517 -26.28 33.42 -26.94
C VAL A 517 -25.84 34.09 -25.63
N LYS A 518 -26.74 34.86 -25.03
CA LYS A 518 -26.55 35.49 -23.72
C LYS A 518 -26.73 34.45 -22.62
N ASP A 519 -26.02 34.65 -21.51
CA ASP A 519 -26.03 33.72 -20.38
C ASP A 519 -27.45 33.55 -19.80
N GLU A 520 -28.23 34.64 -19.74
CA GLU A 520 -29.63 34.66 -19.29
C GLU A 520 -30.58 33.80 -20.14
N GLU A 521 -30.30 33.66 -21.44
CA GLU A 521 -31.12 32.85 -22.37
C GLU A 521 -30.93 31.34 -22.13
N LEU A 522 -29.85 30.95 -21.44
CA LEU A 522 -29.57 29.55 -21.11
C LEU A 522 -30.18 29.11 -19.78
N LEU A 523 -30.64 30.06 -18.96
CA LEU A 523 -31.23 29.78 -17.66
C LEU A 523 -32.66 29.24 -17.82
N ASP A 524 -32.89 28.04 -17.28
CA ASP A 524 -34.19 27.40 -17.33
C ASP A 524 -34.48 26.63 -16.03
N GLY A 525 -35.50 27.10 -15.30
CA GLY A 525 -35.88 26.53 -14.02
C GLY A 525 -36.42 25.10 -14.12
N LEU A 526 -37.09 24.75 -15.22
CA LEU A 526 -37.65 23.43 -15.45
C LEU A 526 -36.53 22.43 -15.76
N ALA A 527 -35.59 22.80 -16.61
CA ALA A 527 -34.43 22.02 -16.98
C ALA A 527 -33.54 21.75 -15.76
N LEU A 528 -33.32 22.77 -14.93
CA LEU A 528 -32.56 22.65 -13.69
C LEU A 528 -33.25 21.72 -12.69
N GLN A 529 -34.55 21.92 -12.46
CA GLN A 529 -35.35 21.08 -11.58
C GLN A 529 -35.32 19.60 -12.00
N ASN A 530 -35.50 19.34 -13.29
CA ASN A 530 -35.44 17.98 -13.85
C ASN A 530 -34.04 17.38 -13.71
N ALA A 531 -32.99 18.14 -14.03
CA ALA A 531 -31.62 17.69 -13.90
C ALA A 531 -31.28 17.31 -12.45
N VAL A 532 -31.64 18.15 -11.47
CA VAL A 532 -31.47 17.87 -10.03
C VAL A 532 -32.25 16.61 -9.62
N SER A 533 -33.50 16.48 -10.06
CA SER A 533 -34.32 15.30 -9.76
C SER A 533 -33.70 14.00 -10.28
N HIS A 534 -33.20 14.01 -11.51
CA HIS A 534 -32.52 12.86 -12.09
C HIS A 534 -31.16 12.57 -11.43
N TYR A 535 -30.43 13.61 -11.03
CA TYR A 535 -29.16 13.47 -10.31
C TYR A 535 -29.36 12.81 -8.94
N ALA A 536 -30.33 13.30 -8.17
CA ALA A 536 -30.74 12.72 -6.89
C ALA A 536 -31.21 11.27 -7.04
N LYS A 537 -32.05 10.98 -8.05
CA LYS A 537 -32.44 9.60 -8.40
C LYS A 537 -31.22 8.71 -8.55
N PHE A 538 -30.25 9.10 -9.37
CA PHE A 538 -29.04 8.31 -9.60
C PHE A 538 -28.24 8.07 -8.31
N LYS A 539 -27.99 9.12 -7.54
CA LYS A 539 -27.19 9.03 -6.30
C LYS A 539 -27.85 8.13 -5.25
N LEU A 540 -29.14 8.30 -5.02
CA LEU A 540 -29.89 7.47 -4.08
C LEU A 540 -30.07 6.03 -4.59
N SER A 541 -30.30 5.82 -5.89
CA SER A 541 -30.34 4.47 -6.46
C SER A 541 -29.04 3.70 -6.23
N LYS A 542 -27.90 4.35 -6.44
CA LYS A 542 -26.58 3.74 -6.20
C LYS A 542 -26.39 3.41 -4.71
N LEU A 543 -26.79 4.32 -3.82
CA LEU A 543 -26.71 4.13 -2.37
C LEU A 543 -27.48 2.88 -1.90
N TYR A 544 -28.68 2.64 -2.44
CA TYR A 544 -29.52 1.50 -2.09
C TYR A 544 -29.30 0.25 -2.97
N GLY A 545 -28.30 0.25 -3.86
CA GLY A 545 -28.01 -0.89 -4.74
C GLY A 545 -29.13 -1.22 -5.73
N ILE A 546 -29.88 -0.22 -6.23
CA ILE A 546 -30.98 -0.41 -7.17
C ILE A 546 -30.55 -0.07 -8.59
N GLU A 547 -30.49 -1.07 -9.46
CA GLU A 547 -30.09 -0.92 -10.87
C GLU A 547 -31.29 -0.77 -11.83
N ASN A 548 -32.47 -1.26 -11.46
CA ASN A 548 -33.66 -1.19 -12.32
C ASN A 548 -34.24 0.24 -12.37
N ARG A 549 -34.42 0.78 -13.59
CA ARG A 549 -34.94 2.13 -13.87
C ARG A 549 -36.32 2.43 -13.28
N GLU A 550 -37.25 1.46 -13.31
CA GLU A 550 -38.62 1.65 -12.80
C GLU A 550 -38.62 1.72 -11.27
N ASN A 551 -37.87 0.83 -10.63
CA ASN A 551 -37.70 0.85 -9.17
C ASN A 551 -36.97 2.09 -8.68
N ALA A 552 -36.19 2.75 -9.55
CA ALA A 552 -35.45 3.94 -9.21
C ALA A 552 -36.32 5.22 -9.20
N ASP A 553 -37.52 5.24 -9.81
CA ASP A 553 -38.39 6.43 -9.79
C ASP A 553 -38.91 6.79 -8.39
N ILE A 554 -38.93 5.81 -7.49
CA ILE A 554 -39.18 6.01 -6.06
C ILE A 554 -38.31 7.11 -5.46
N PHE A 555 -37.06 7.24 -5.90
CA PHE A 555 -36.11 8.20 -5.33
C PHE A 555 -36.35 9.62 -5.80
N ARG A 556 -37.02 9.82 -6.95
CA ARG A 556 -37.54 11.15 -7.32
C ARG A 556 -38.69 11.55 -6.42
N TRP A 557 -39.57 10.60 -6.12
CA TRP A 557 -40.71 10.83 -5.24
C TRP A 557 -40.28 11.12 -3.80
N ILE A 558 -39.20 10.49 -3.29
CA ILE A 558 -38.68 10.78 -1.94
C ILE A 558 -38.41 12.28 -1.78
N LEU A 559 -37.88 12.96 -2.80
CA LEU A 559 -37.61 14.40 -2.76
C LEU A 559 -38.85 15.26 -2.50
N LEU A 560 -40.06 14.71 -2.72
CA LEU A 560 -41.34 15.36 -2.44
C LEU A 560 -41.94 14.95 -1.08
N ASN A 561 -41.43 13.89 -0.44
CA ASN A 561 -41.97 13.36 0.80
C ASN A 561 -41.32 14.00 2.05
N ARG A 562 -41.93 15.08 2.54
CA ARG A 562 -41.46 15.80 3.74
C ARG A 562 -41.32 14.89 4.98
N LYS A 563 -42.23 13.95 5.18
CA LYS A 563 -42.27 13.08 6.37
C LYS A 563 -41.13 12.06 6.39
N LEU A 564 -40.75 11.53 5.23
CA LEU A 564 -39.59 10.66 5.13
C LEU A 564 -38.31 11.48 5.23
N CYS A 565 -38.22 12.58 4.49
CA CYS A 565 -37.02 13.43 4.50
C CYS A 565 -36.71 13.99 5.90
N SER A 566 -37.71 14.30 6.72
CA SER A 566 -37.49 14.79 8.10
C SER A 566 -36.84 13.78 9.04
N LYS A 567 -36.69 12.51 8.64
CA LYS A 567 -36.04 11.47 9.47
C LYS A 567 -34.52 11.49 9.36
N ASN A 568 -33.94 12.20 8.39
CA ASN A 568 -32.51 12.30 8.17
C ASN A 568 -32.13 13.74 7.80
N LEU A 569 -31.09 14.29 8.43
CA LEU A 569 -30.72 15.70 8.25
C LEU A 569 -30.35 16.05 6.79
N ILE A 570 -29.65 15.16 6.09
CA ILE A 570 -29.24 15.37 4.69
C ILE A 570 -30.48 15.40 3.79
N LEU A 571 -31.37 14.42 3.93
CA LEU A 571 -32.61 14.38 3.15
C LEU A 571 -33.56 15.53 3.47
N GLN A 572 -33.60 16.00 4.71
CA GLN A 572 -34.37 17.17 5.11
C GLN A 572 -33.89 18.43 4.37
N GLU A 573 -32.58 18.67 4.32
CA GLU A 573 -32.02 19.82 3.63
C GLU A 573 -32.18 19.71 2.11
N ILE A 574 -31.98 18.51 1.54
CA ILE A 574 -32.27 18.25 0.11
C ILE A 574 -33.73 18.55 -0.21
N ASN A 575 -34.68 18.06 0.59
CA ASN A 575 -36.12 18.26 0.37
C ASN A 575 -36.50 19.74 0.40
N LYS A 576 -36.03 20.47 1.42
CA LYS A 576 -36.27 21.91 1.57
C LYS A 576 -35.79 22.69 0.35
N ASN A 577 -34.55 22.45 -0.10
CA ASN A 577 -34.01 23.11 -1.29
C ASN A 577 -34.72 22.65 -2.57
N TYR A 578 -35.09 21.38 -2.67
CA TYR A 578 -35.80 20.87 -3.84
C TYR A 578 -37.18 21.52 -4.00
N PHE A 579 -37.92 21.76 -2.91
CA PHE A 579 -39.18 22.49 -2.96
C PHE A 579 -39.02 23.95 -3.44
N LYS A 580 -37.92 24.62 -3.10
CA LYS A 580 -37.62 25.97 -3.62
C LYS A 580 -37.44 25.96 -5.14
N ILE A 581 -36.69 24.99 -5.66
CA ILE A 581 -36.48 24.82 -7.10
C ILE A 581 -37.81 24.44 -7.78
N TYR A 582 -38.53 23.47 -7.21
CA TYR A 582 -39.80 22.99 -7.77
C TYR A 582 -40.86 24.09 -7.85
N SER A 583 -41.04 24.88 -6.80
CA SER A 583 -42.02 25.98 -6.77
C SER A 583 -41.71 27.09 -7.78
N ASN A 584 -40.44 27.29 -8.15
CA ASN A 584 -40.00 28.31 -9.09
C ASN A 584 -39.66 27.78 -10.49
N ARG A 585 -39.95 26.52 -10.81
CA ARG A 585 -39.54 25.87 -12.07
C ARG A 585 -40.08 26.52 -13.36
N PHE A 586 -41.15 27.31 -13.26
CA PHE A 586 -41.74 28.03 -14.40
C PHE A 586 -41.47 29.54 -14.35
N ASN A 587 -40.71 30.01 -13.36
CA ASN A 587 -40.32 31.40 -13.21
C ASN A 587 -38.89 31.61 -13.75
N GLN A 588 -38.47 32.86 -13.89
CA GLN A 588 -37.08 33.20 -14.15
C GLN A 588 -36.19 32.64 -13.03
N VAL A 589 -35.03 32.07 -13.41
CA VAL A 589 -34.10 31.46 -12.46
C VAL A 589 -33.47 32.57 -11.60
N SER A 590 -33.81 32.57 -10.31
CA SER A 590 -33.22 33.48 -9.32
C SER A 590 -31.98 32.90 -8.65
N ASP A 591 -31.18 33.76 -8.01
CA ASP A 591 -30.00 33.35 -7.23
C ASP A 591 -30.35 32.37 -6.11
N ASP A 592 -31.54 32.49 -5.52
CA ASP A 592 -32.04 31.55 -4.51
C ASP A 592 -32.25 30.14 -5.07
N VAL A 593 -32.72 30.03 -6.32
CA VAL A 593 -32.92 28.74 -7.01
C VAL A 593 -31.57 28.12 -7.37
N LEU A 594 -30.62 28.93 -7.83
CA LEU A 594 -29.25 28.47 -8.12
C LEU A 594 -28.57 27.98 -6.84
N SER A 595 -28.65 28.75 -5.76
CA SER A 595 -28.08 28.39 -4.45
C SER A 595 -28.70 27.11 -3.89
N ALA A 596 -30.03 26.96 -3.99
CA ALA A 596 -30.72 25.74 -3.61
C ALA A 596 -30.24 24.52 -4.43
N SER A 597 -29.97 24.70 -5.73
CA SER A 597 -29.48 23.63 -6.60
C SER A 597 -28.06 23.20 -6.25
N LYS A 598 -27.16 24.15 -5.99
CA LYS A 598 -25.79 23.89 -5.51
C LYS A 598 -25.81 23.09 -4.21
N ASN A 599 -26.59 23.54 -3.22
CA ASN A 599 -26.72 22.86 -1.93
C ASN A 599 -27.15 21.40 -2.10
N ILE A 600 -28.15 21.12 -2.95
CA ILE A 600 -28.59 19.73 -3.20
C ILE A 600 -27.47 18.91 -3.82
N ILE A 601 -26.77 19.45 -4.82
CA ILE A 601 -25.67 18.76 -5.48
C ILE A 601 -24.56 18.45 -4.47
N GLU A 602 -24.20 19.40 -3.60
CA GLU A 602 -23.20 19.22 -2.54
C GLU A 602 -23.62 18.15 -1.52
N GLU A 603 -24.84 18.24 -0.98
CA GLU A 603 -25.38 17.24 -0.04
C GLU A 603 -25.36 15.82 -0.63
N LEU A 604 -25.71 15.68 -1.91
CA LEU A 604 -25.72 14.38 -2.61
C LEU A 604 -24.32 13.81 -2.94
N ASN A 605 -23.25 14.57 -2.71
CA ASN A 605 -21.86 14.11 -2.84
C ASN A 605 -21.17 13.87 -1.51
N LYS A 606 -21.83 14.11 -0.37
CA LYS A 606 -21.34 13.69 0.95
C LYS A 606 -21.48 12.20 1.16
N ASP A 607 -20.97 11.69 2.28
CA ASP A 607 -21.28 10.33 2.72
C ASP A 607 -22.77 10.19 3.06
N LEU A 608 -23.45 9.32 2.30
CA LEU A 608 -24.88 9.09 2.39
C LEU A 608 -25.22 7.81 3.18
N LEU A 609 -24.24 7.06 3.70
CA LEU A 609 -24.48 5.75 4.35
C LEU A 609 -25.49 5.84 5.50
N LYS A 610 -25.44 6.91 6.29
CA LYS A 610 -26.40 7.17 7.39
C LYS A 610 -27.87 7.19 6.93
N ILE A 611 -28.13 7.58 5.68
CA ILE A 611 -29.49 7.56 5.11
C ILE A 611 -30.03 6.13 5.04
N VAL A 612 -29.18 5.15 4.72
CA VAL A 612 -29.58 3.73 4.63
C VAL A 612 -29.92 3.17 6.00
N GLU A 613 -29.15 3.58 7.03
CA GLU A 613 -29.36 3.17 8.42
C GLU A 613 -30.66 3.74 8.99
N GLU A 614 -30.90 5.04 8.79
CA GLU A 614 -32.07 5.74 9.35
C GLU A 614 -33.35 5.52 8.53
N ILE A 615 -33.22 5.31 7.22
CA ILE A 615 -34.34 5.10 6.29
C ILE A 615 -34.10 3.85 5.43
N PRO A 616 -34.38 2.65 5.96
CA PRO A 616 -34.30 1.41 5.21
C PRO A 616 -35.18 1.38 3.95
N LEU A 617 -34.71 0.69 2.90
CA LEU A 617 -35.38 0.64 1.59
C LEU A 617 -36.82 0.10 1.64
N ASN A 618 -37.10 -0.86 2.53
CA ASN A 618 -38.44 -1.40 2.72
C ASN A 618 -39.44 -0.33 3.18
N ILE A 619 -39.03 0.58 4.06
CA ILE A 619 -39.86 1.71 4.53
C ILE A 619 -40.20 2.62 3.34
N ILE A 620 -39.21 2.95 2.52
CA ILE A 620 -39.38 3.77 1.33
C ILE A 620 -40.41 3.12 0.38
N LYS A 621 -40.25 1.82 0.10
CA LYS A 621 -41.16 1.05 -0.77
C LYS A 621 -42.59 1.02 -0.25
N ILE A 622 -42.79 0.84 1.06
CA ILE A 622 -44.12 0.83 1.68
C ILE A 622 -44.80 2.19 1.51
N GLU A 623 -44.11 3.28 1.85
CA GLU A 623 -44.68 4.62 1.76
C GLU A 623 -44.92 5.06 0.32
N TYR A 624 -44.05 4.66 -0.63
CA TYR A 624 -44.28 4.90 -2.05
C TYR A 624 -45.51 4.17 -2.58
N LYS A 625 -45.69 2.89 -2.21
CA LYS A 625 -46.91 2.14 -2.56
C LYS A 625 -48.15 2.82 -2.02
N ARG A 626 -48.15 3.27 -0.75
CA ARG A 626 -49.27 4.01 -0.15
C ARG A 626 -49.60 5.29 -0.94
N TYR A 627 -48.58 6.05 -1.33
CA TYR A 627 -48.76 7.25 -2.14
C TYR A 627 -49.39 6.96 -3.51
N TYR A 628 -48.97 5.88 -4.18
CA TYR A 628 -49.56 5.47 -5.46
C TYR A 628 -50.98 4.90 -5.31
N SER A 629 -51.24 4.18 -4.21
CA SER A 629 -52.56 3.57 -3.93
C SER A 629 -53.63 4.61 -3.61
N ASN A 630 -53.24 5.75 -3.04
CA ASN A 630 -54.16 6.83 -2.63
C ASN A 630 -54.38 7.90 -3.72
N ASN A 631 -53.70 7.80 -4.87
CA ASN A 631 -53.80 8.75 -5.99
C ASN A 631 -54.47 8.12 -7.23
N TRP A 632 -55.13 6.98 -7.07
CA TRP A 632 -55.95 6.31 -8.09
C TRP A 632 -57.39 6.17 -7.59
#